data_AF-A0A958JZM1-F1
#
_entry.id   AF-A0A958JZM1-F1
#
_cell.length_a   1.000
_cell.length_b   1.000
_cell.length_c   1.000
_cell.angle_alpha   90.00
_cell.angle_beta   90.00
_cell.angle_gamma   90.00
#
_symmetry.space_group_name_H-M   'P 1'
#
loop_
_entity.id
_entity.type
_entity.pdbx_description
1 polymer ?
#
loop_
_entity_poly.entity_id
_entity_poly.type
_entity_poly.pdbx_seq_one_letter_code
_entity_poly.pdbx_strand_id
1 'polypeptide(L)'
;IRPRRKNEAQSAPPEEPKLIEQPDLVSDEDGERIVTVVCPSRELSYPLSLIGELGIDTVSADFGQFNNKDVLKSAAKWIDLSDSETIWRDS
;
A
#
# COMPACT_ATOMS: atom_id res chain seq x y z
N ILE A 1 -63.99 19.34 31.10
CA ILE A 1 -63.76 18.82 29.72
C ILE A 1 -62.93 19.89 28.98
N ARG A 2 -61.71 19.49 28.51
CA ARG A 2 -60.62 20.10 27.69
C ARG A 2 -60.70 21.58 27.18
N PRO A 3 -59.57 22.26 26.80
CA PRO A 3 -58.21 21.74 26.53
C PRO A 3 -56.99 22.55 27.06
N ARG A 4 -55.85 21.82 27.11
CA ARG A 4 -54.45 22.27 27.14
C ARG A 4 -54.12 23.22 25.98
N ARG A 5 -53.45 24.34 26.26
CA ARG A 5 -52.71 25.10 25.24
C ARG A 5 -51.37 24.40 24.91
N LYS A 6 -51.28 24.00 23.64
CA LYS A 6 -50.07 23.85 22.80
C LYS A 6 -49.27 25.17 22.82
N ASN A 7 -48.00 25.32 22.50
CA ASN A 7 -46.84 24.54 22.06
C ASN A 7 -45.71 25.59 22.04
N GLU A 8 -44.46 25.21 22.26
CA GLU A 8 -43.29 25.77 21.53
C GLU A 8 -42.03 25.02 21.96
N ALA A 9 -41.78 23.87 21.32
CA ALA A 9 -40.44 23.32 21.23
C ALA A 9 -39.91 23.75 19.85
N GLN A 10 -38.93 24.65 19.85
CA GLN A 10 -38.16 25.02 18.67
C GLN A 10 -37.48 23.76 18.11
N SER A 11 -37.87 23.35 16.91
CA SER A 11 -37.13 22.37 16.13
C SER A 11 -35.96 23.08 15.44
N ALA A 12 -34.72 22.79 15.85
CA ALA A 12 -33.55 23.12 15.05
C ALA A 12 -33.58 22.30 13.74
N PRO A 13 -33.11 22.86 12.60
CA PRO A 13 -33.08 22.12 11.34
C PRO A 13 -32.04 20.99 11.39
N PRO A 14 -32.28 19.86 10.71
CA PRO A 14 -31.33 18.76 10.64
C PRO A 14 -30.11 19.18 9.81
N GLU A 15 -28.91 19.06 10.38
CA GLU A 15 -27.65 19.21 9.65
C GLU A 15 -27.54 18.10 8.60
N GLU A 16 -27.38 18.48 7.33
CA GLU A 16 -27.06 17.55 6.25
C GLU A 16 -25.68 16.91 6.49
N PRO A 17 -25.53 15.60 6.28
CA PRO A 17 -24.22 14.95 6.38
C PRO A 17 -23.31 15.46 5.26
N LYS A 18 -22.20 16.11 5.63
CA LYS A 18 -21.13 16.46 4.70
C LYS A 18 -20.61 15.18 4.06
N LEU A 19 -20.81 15.05 2.74
CA LEU A 19 -20.19 14.02 1.93
C LEU A 19 -18.67 14.10 2.14
N ILE A 20 -18.08 13.04 2.66
CA ILE A 20 -16.63 12.88 2.66
C ILE A 20 -16.26 12.57 1.21
N GLU A 21 -15.66 13.54 0.51
CA GLU A 21 -15.08 13.33 -0.81
C GLU A 21 -14.00 12.25 -0.67
N GLN A 22 -14.25 11.11 -1.32
CA GLN A 22 -13.24 10.05 -1.43
C GLN A 22 -12.10 10.59 -2.30
N PRO A 23 -10.83 10.36 -1.94
CA PRO A 23 -9.72 10.82 -2.76
C PRO A 23 -9.84 10.19 -4.15
N ASP A 24 -9.87 11.04 -5.17
CA ASP A 24 -9.84 10.64 -6.57
C ASP A 24 -8.69 9.66 -6.79
N LEU A 25 -9.01 8.40 -7.07
CA LEU A 25 -8.04 7.43 -7.54
C LEU A 25 -7.63 7.87 -8.94
N VAL A 26 -6.53 8.61 -9.01
CA VAL A 26 -5.84 8.94 -10.25
C VAL A 26 -5.67 7.64 -11.02
N SER A 27 -6.40 7.50 -12.13
CA SER A 27 -6.24 6.40 -13.07
C SER A 27 -4.95 6.66 -13.83
N ASP A 28 -3.84 6.25 -13.22
CA ASP A 28 -2.51 6.27 -13.80
C ASP A 28 -2.51 5.52 -15.13
N GLU A 29 -1.82 6.10 -16.11
CA GLU A 29 -1.64 5.56 -17.46
C GLU A 29 -1.14 4.11 -17.43
N ASP A 30 -1.46 3.33 -18.48
CA ASP A 30 -1.09 1.90 -18.69
C ASP A 30 0.44 1.68 -18.78
N GLY A 31 1.19 2.12 -17.78
CA GLY A 31 2.61 1.92 -17.61
C GLY A 31 2.89 0.65 -16.82
N GLU A 32 3.92 -0.07 -17.23
CA GLU A 32 4.47 -1.19 -16.47
C GLU A 32 4.95 -0.70 -15.10
N ARG A 33 4.34 -1.20 -14.02
CA ARG A 33 4.70 -0.84 -12.65
C ARG A 33 5.62 -1.91 -12.08
N ILE A 34 6.82 -1.48 -11.69
CA ILE A 34 7.83 -2.34 -11.08
C ILE A 34 8.19 -1.80 -9.70
N VAL A 35 8.08 -2.63 -8.68
CA VAL A 35 8.49 -2.33 -7.31
C VAL A 35 9.80 -3.05 -7.02
N THR A 36 10.85 -2.26 -6.79
CA THR A 36 12.16 -2.79 -6.39
C THR A 36 12.32 -2.67 -4.87
N VAL A 37 12.63 -3.78 -4.20
CA VAL A 37 12.87 -3.83 -2.76
C VAL A 37 14.29 -4.31 -2.48
N VAL A 38 15.08 -3.47 -1.81
CA VAL A 38 16.48 -3.73 -1.49
C VAL A 38 16.60 -4.19 -0.05
N CYS A 39 17.37 -5.26 0.17
CA CYS A 39 17.55 -5.94 1.46
C CYS A 39 16.21 -6.19 2.19
N PRO A 40 15.21 -6.84 1.56
CA PRO A 40 13.93 -7.05 2.20
C PRO A 40 14.05 -7.84 3.51
N SER A 41 13.25 -7.47 4.51
CA SER A 41 13.10 -8.27 5.73
C SER A 41 12.07 -9.40 5.52
N ARG A 42 12.01 -10.36 6.44
CA ARG A 42 11.02 -11.44 6.40
C ARG A 42 9.57 -10.95 6.48
N GLU A 43 9.35 -9.84 7.16
CA GLU A 43 8.03 -9.28 7.40
C GLU A 43 7.39 -8.71 6.12
N LEU A 44 8.20 -8.49 5.08
CA LEU A 44 7.74 -8.00 3.78
C LEU A 44 7.22 -9.11 2.86
N SER A 45 7.25 -10.38 3.27
CA SER A 45 6.75 -11.48 2.43
C SER A 45 5.28 -11.33 2.05
N TYR A 46 4.42 -10.94 3.01
CA TYR A 46 3.01 -10.74 2.75
C TYR A 46 2.73 -9.54 1.83
N PRO A 47 3.27 -8.32 2.11
CA PRO A 47 3.16 -7.20 1.18
C PRO A 47 3.66 -7.52 -0.24
N LEU A 48 4.79 -8.22 -0.37
CA LEU A 48 5.33 -8.59 -1.68
C LEU A 48 4.42 -9.56 -2.44
N SER A 49 3.80 -10.51 -1.74
CA SER A 49 2.78 -11.39 -2.33
C SER A 49 1.57 -10.61 -2.81
N LEU A 50 1.07 -9.66 -2.02
CA LEU A 50 -0.08 -8.84 -2.37
C LEU A 50 0.19 -7.93 -3.58
N ILE A 51 1.41 -7.38 -3.69
CA ILE A 51 1.82 -6.58 -4.85
C ILE A 51 1.74 -7.42 -6.14
N GLY A 52 2.13 -8.70 -6.09
CA GLY A 52 1.97 -9.62 -7.21
C GLY A 52 0.50 -9.87 -7.59
N GLU A 53 -0.41 -9.94 -6.61
CA GLU A 53 -1.86 -10.06 -6.86
C GLU A 53 -2.45 -8.81 -7.52
N LEU A 54 -1.84 -7.64 -7.31
CA LEU A 54 -2.22 -6.37 -7.95
C LEU A 54 -1.67 -6.23 -9.38
N GLY A 55 -0.98 -7.25 -9.90
CA GLY A 55 -0.39 -7.25 -11.25
C GLY A 55 0.82 -6.32 -11.37
N ILE A 56 1.48 -6.02 -10.26
CA ILE A 56 2.68 -5.18 -10.22
C ILE A 56 3.89 -6.10 -10.09
N ASP A 57 4.88 -5.89 -10.96
CA ASP A 57 6.11 -6.69 -10.96
C ASP A 57 6.99 -6.31 -9.76
N THR A 58 7.63 -7.32 -9.17
CA THR A 58 8.49 -7.13 -8.00
C THR A 58 9.92 -7.59 -8.28
N VAL A 59 10.89 -6.75 -7.94
CA VAL A 59 12.32 -7.07 -8.01
C VAL A 59 12.88 -7.01 -6.61
N SER A 60 13.46 -8.10 -6.12
CA SER A 60 14.19 -8.12 -4.85
C SER A 60 15.69 -8.07 -5.12
N ALA A 61 16.43 -7.30 -4.33
CA ALA A 61 17.89 -7.25 -4.40
C ALA A 61 18.51 -7.36 -3.01
N ASP A 62 19.50 -8.23 -2.82
CA ASP A 62 20.19 -8.43 -1.53
C ASP A 62 21.60 -9.03 -1.69
N PHE A 63 22.33 -9.23 -0.60
CA PHE A 63 23.73 -9.70 -0.60
C PHE A 63 23.90 -11.24 -0.48
N GLY A 64 23.05 -12.04 -1.13
CA GLY A 64 23.16 -13.50 -1.16
C GLY A 64 22.86 -14.20 0.18
N GLN A 65 22.51 -13.44 1.23
CA GLN A 65 22.21 -13.97 2.57
C GLN A 65 20.75 -14.37 2.75
N PHE A 66 19.96 -14.39 1.67
CA PHE A 66 18.55 -14.67 1.75
C PHE A 66 18.25 -16.13 2.11
N ASN A 67 18.23 -16.40 3.41
CA ASN A 67 17.80 -17.69 3.96
C ASN A 67 16.26 -17.82 4.05
N ASN A 68 15.54 -16.88 3.44
CA ASN A 68 14.10 -16.73 3.61
C ASN A 68 13.37 -16.98 2.29
N LYS A 69 13.06 -18.25 2.06
CA LYS A 69 12.42 -18.79 0.84
C LYS A 69 11.09 -18.12 0.50
N ASP A 70 10.42 -17.49 1.46
CA ASP A 70 9.11 -16.91 1.26
C ASP A 70 9.18 -15.66 0.37
N VAL A 71 10.17 -14.79 0.57
CA VAL A 71 10.35 -13.57 -0.25
C VAL A 71 10.81 -13.91 -1.67
N LEU A 72 11.68 -14.91 -1.83
CA LEU A 72 12.15 -15.38 -3.14
C LEU A 72 11.01 -15.94 -4.00
N LYS A 73 9.99 -16.54 -3.39
CA LYS A 73 8.80 -17.02 -4.10
C LYS A 73 7.85 -15.90 -4.48
N SER A 74 7.86 -14.81 -3.72
CA SER A 74 6.99 -13.65 -3.94
C SER A 74 7.57 -12.65 -4.95
N ALA A 75 8.89 -12.65 -5.15
CA ALA A 75 9.56 -11.75 -6.07
C ALA A 75 9.55 -12.31 -7.51
N ALA A 76 9.23 -11.47 -8.50
CA ALA A 76 9.30 -11.86 -9.91
C ALA A 76 10.75 -12.01 -10.39
N LYS A 77 11.68 -11.21 -9.85
CA LYS A 77 13.12 -11.26 -10.15
C LYS A 77 13.93 -11.07 -8.86
N TRP A 78 15.07 -11.74 -8.78
CA TRP A 78 16.02 -11.60 -7.68
C TRP A 78 17.40 -11.19 -8.21
N ILE A 79 18.03 -10.23 -7.55
CA ILE A 79 19.36 -9.70 -7.90
C ILE A 79 20.28 -9.88 -6.69
N ASP A 80 21.38 -10.60 -6.88
CA ASP A 80 22.44 -10.68 -5.89
C ASP A 80 23.38 -9.48 -6.04
N LEU A 81 23.53 -8.72 -4.96
CA LEU A 81 24.38 -7.54 -4.84
C LEU A 81 25.76 -7.87 -4.28
N SER A 82 25.99 -9.09 -3.78
CA SER A 82 27.29 -9.51 -3.24
C SER A 82 28.41 -9.49 -4.29
N ASP A 83 28.06 -9.79 -5.54
CA ASP A 83 28.98 -9.79 -6.68
C ASP A 83 29.07 -8.43 -7.42
N SER A 84 28.37 -7.41 -6.94
CA SER A 84 28.35 -6.11 -7.63
C SER A 84 29.63 -5.33 -7.33
N GLU A 85 30.61 -5.39 -8.24
CA GLU A 85 31.89 -4.68 -8.14
C GLU A 85 31.74 -3.14 -8.05
N THR A 86 30.56 -2.59 -8.36
CA THR A 86 30.32 -1.14 -8.43
C THR A 86 29.78 -0.47 -7.16
N ILE A 87 29.34 -1.23 -6.14
CA ILE A 87 28.83 -0.65 -4.89
C ILE A 87 29.94 -0.37 -3.86
N TRP A 88 31.09 -1.01 -4.00
CA TRP A 88 32.27 -0.76 -3.18
C TRP A 88 33.21 0.17 -3.95
N ARG A 89 33.02 1.50 -3.83
CA ARG A 89 34.11 2.42 -4.21
C ARG A 89 35.18 2.30 -3.12
N ASP A 90 36.41 2.01 -3.55
CA ASP A 90 37.59 2.02 -2.68
C ASP A 90 37.54 3.25 -1.75
N SER A 91 37.47 2.97 -0.45
CA SER A 91 37.47 3.97 0.62
C SER A 91 38.89 4.32 1.02
#